data_AF-A7EAH7-F1
#
_entry.id   AF-A7EAH7-F1
#
_cell.length_a   1.000
_cell.length_b   1.000
_cell.length_c   1.000
_cell.angle_alpha   90.00
_cell.angle_beta   90.00
_cell.angle_gamma   90.00
#
_symmetry.space_group_name_H-M   'P 1'
#
loop_
_entity.id
_entity.type
_entity.pdbx_description
1 polymer ?
#
loop_
_entity_poly.entity_id
_entity_poly.type
_entity_poly.pdbx_seq_one_letter_code
_entity_poly.pdbx_strand_id
1 'polypeptide(L)'
;MQLVPIGTRRIHKPSAYLIENNARPPGYMVSSLARLTYGIDYFALQMLFALGPNEADRFRAMATPFQNGAQYYSMVQYVSPDRSGVLLTEDPGKEMLERCPELMNRDNVAVSWSPRRRGDKIFGPETMKVAWLSRYIVTSRHSLNHLLELGAEIVKEFKYELA
;
A
#
# COMPACT_ATOMS: atom_id res chain seq x y z
N MET A 1 8.77 32.13 -19.48
CA MET A 1 9.60 31.15 -18.76
C MET A 1 9.77 29.94 -19.69
N GLN A 2 10.98 29.75 -20.24
CA GLN A 2 11.25 28.75 -21.27
C GLN A 2 11.71 27.46 -20.59
N LEU A 3 10.97 26.36 -20.77
CA LEU A 3 11.34 25.06 -20.21
C LEU A 3 12.48 24.48 -21.04
N VAL A 4 13.62 24.23 -20.40
CA VAL A 4 14.80 23.64 -21.04
C VAL A 4 14.82 22.14 -20.71
N PRO A 5 15.07 21.24 -21.68
CA PRO A 5 15.20 19.81 -21.39
C PRO A 5 16.35 19.59 -20.40
N ILE A 6 16.11 18.77 -19.37
CA ILE A 6 17.20 18.29 -18.52
C ILE A 6 18.13 17.51 -19.44
N GLY A 7 19.29 18.11 -19.70
CA GLY A 7 20.31 17.57 -20.59
C GLY A 7 20.63 16.13 -20.25
N THR A 8 20.95 15.35 -21.29
CA THR A 8 21.45 13.97 -21.28
C THR A 8 22.01 13.55 -19.92
N ARG A 9 21.19 12.78 -19.19
CA ARG A 9 21.44 12.32 -17.82
C ARG A 9 22.82 11.62 -17.78
N ARG A 10 23.79 12.22 -17.09
CA ARG A 10 24.96 11.45 -16.62
C ARG A 10 24.39 10.31 -15.77
N ILE A 11 24.65 9.07 -16.18
CA ILE A 11 24.26 7.88 -15.41
C ILE A 11 25.18 7.86 -14.18
N HIS A 12 24.84 8.62 -13.15
CA HIS A 12 25.44 8.46 -11.84
C HIS A 12 25.07 7.06 -11.34
N LYS A 13 26.05 6.30 -10.86
CA LYS A 13 25.77 5.04 -10.17
C LYS A 13 24.77 5.34 -9.04
N PRO A 14 23.66 4.60 -8.92
CA PRO A 14 22.74 4.79 -7.82
C PRO A 14 23.49 4.58 -6.49
N SER A 15 23.36 5.52 -5.57
CA SER A 15 23.89 5.44 -4.20
C SER A 15 22.73 5.46 -3.22
N ALA A 16 22.83 4.70 -2.13
CA ALA A 16 21.84 4.66 -1.06
C ALA A 16 22.44 5.13 0.26
N TYR A 17 21.62 5.76 1.11
CA TYR A 17 21.96 6.17 2.47
C TYR A 17 20.90 5.60 3.42
N LEU A 18 21.33 5.01 4.54
CA LEU A 18 20.43 4.50 5.57
C LEU A 18 19.93 5.68 6.43
N ILE A 19 18.61 5.88 6.47
CA ILE A 19 17.98 6.92 7.29
C ILE A 19 17.57 6.35 8.66
N GLU A 20 16.93 5.18 8.67
CA GLU A 20 16.38 4.56 9.87
C GLU A 20 16.37 3.03 9.74
N ASN A 21 16.56 2.31 10.85
CA ASN A 21 16.33 0.87 10.95
C ASN A 21 15.36 0.57 12.10
N ASN A 22 14.26 -0.11 11.79
CA ASN A 22 13.26 -0.56 12.76
C ASN A 22 13.42 -2.08 12.97
N ALA A 23 13.85 -2.52 14.15
CA ALA A 23 14.00 -3.93 14.50
C ALA A 23 12.66 -4.62 14.80
N ARG A 24 11.68 -4.47 13.90
CA ARG A 24 10.33 -5.05 13.96
C ARG A 24 9.81 -5.24 12.54
N PRO A 25 8.86 -6.15 12.30
CA PRO A 25 8.16 -6.18 11.03
C PRO A 25 7.53 -4.82 10.70
N PRO A 26 7.44 -4.48 9.40
CA PRO A 26 6.73 -3.28 8.99
C PRO A 26 5.22 -3.43 9.27
N GLY A 27 4.47 -2.34 9.11
CA GLY A 27 3.02 -2.35 9.31
C GLY A 27 2.30 -3.36 8.41
N TYR A 28 1.10 -3.79 8.81
CA TYR A 28 0.36 -4.89 8.16
C TYR A 28 0.27 -4.80 6.63
N MET A 29 -0.03 -3.62 6.06
CA MET A 29 -0.13 -3.45 4.61
C MET A 29 1.20 -3.74 3.89
N VAL A 30 2.32 -3.29 4.47
CA VAL A 30 3.66 -3.47 3.90
C VAL A 30 4.13 -4.92 4.07
N SER A 31 3.87 -5.54 5.22
CA SER A 31 4.13 -6.98 5.39
C SER A 31 3.29 -7.82 4.43
N SER A 32 2.04 -7.41 4.18
CA SER A 32 1.16 -8.07 3.22
C SER A 32 1.65 -7.91 1.78
N LEU A 33 2.26 -6.77 1.42
CA LEU A 33 2.93 -6.61 0.12
C LEU A 33 4.07 -7.61 -0.05
N ALA A 34 4.93 -7.78 0.96
CA ALA A 34 6.03 -8.75 0.91
C ALA A 34 5.49 -10.18 0.73
N ARG A 35 4.43 -10.52 1.47
CA ARG A 35 3.74 -11.82 1.36
C ARG A 35 3.17 -12.06 -0.03
N LEU A 36 2.45 -11.10 -0.59
CA LEU A 36 1.82 -11.24 -1.92
C LEU A 36 2.85 -11.23 -3.05
N THR A 37 3.89 -10.41 -2.93
CA THR A 37 4.88 -10.21 -4.01
C THR A 37 5.94 -11.29 -4.01
N TYR A 38 6.41 -11.71 -2.84
CA TYR A 38 7.56 -12.61 -2.69
C TYR A 38 7.25 -13.90 -1.92
N GLY A 39 6.05 -14.04 -1.34
CA GLY A 39 5.68 -15.22 -0.55
C GLY A 39 6.14 -15.16 0.91
N ILE A 40 6.75 -14.05 1.34
CA ILE A 40 7.34 -13.90 2.67
C ILE A 40 6.35 -13.23 3.62
N ASP A 41 5.84 -13.99 4.59
CA ASP A 41 5.00 -13.46 5.68
C ASP A 41 5.85 -13.14 6.92
N TYR A 42 6.17 -11.85 7.11
CA TYR A 42 6.99 -11.40 8.24
C TYR A 42 6.35 -11.63 9.61
N PHE A 43 5.02 -11.64 9.72
CA PHE A 43 4.35 -11.92 11.00
C PHE A 43 4.46 -13.41 11.34
N ALA A 44 4.22 -14.28 10.36
CA ALA A 44 4.41 -15.72 10.54
C ALA A 44 5.86 -16.07 10.90
N LEU A 45 6.82 -15.44 10.24
CA LEU A 45 8.25 -15.60 10.55
C LEU A 45 8.59 -15.12 11.97
N GLN A 46 8.04 -13.97 12.40
CA GLN A 46 8.26 -13.49 13.76
C GLN A 46 7.68 -14.45 14.81
N MET A 47 6.51 -15.04 14.55
CA MET A 47 5.92 -16.05 15.42
C MET A 47 6.77 -17.32 15.48
N LEU A 48 7.25 -17.83 14.34
CA LEU A 48 8.16 -18.98 14.29
C LEU A 48 9.45 -18.71 15.05
N PHE A 49 10.03 -17.53 14.87
CA PHE A 49 11.25 -17.14 15.58
C PHE A 49 11.04 -17.12 17.10
N ALA A 50 9.88 -16.68 17.58
CA ALA A 50 9.55 -16.64 19.00
C ALA A 50 9.42 -18.03 19.65
N LEU A 51 9.17 -19.09 18.87
CA LEU A 51 9.12 -20.47 19.36
C LEU A 51 10.50 -21.08 19.62
N GLY A 52 11.58 -20.39 19.22
CA GLY A 52 12.95 -20.75 19.54
C GLY A 52 13.63 -21.67 18.52
N PRO A 53 14.83 -22.19 18.85
CA PRO A 53 15.74 -22.81 17.88
C PRO A 53 15.19 -24.04 17.16
N ASN A 54 14.24 -24.75 17.77
CA ASN A 54 13.63 -25.95 17.18
C ASN A 54 12.84 -25.65 15.88
N GLU A 55 12.44 -24.39 15.68
CA GLU A 55 11.70 -23.95 14.49
C GLU A 55 12.63 -23.33 13.42
N ALA A 56 13.95 -23.39 13.60
CA ALA A 56 14.92 -22.75 12.71
C ALA A 56 14.80 -23.21 11.25
N ASP A 57 14.55 -24.50 11.01
CA ASP A 57 14.42 -25.02 9.64
C ASP A 57 13.12 -24.54 8.97
N ARG A 58 12.01 -24.50 9.71
CA ARG A 58 10.74 -23.94 9.23
C ARG A 58 10.85 -22.45 8.97
N PHE A 59 11.53 -21.72 9.87
CA PHE A 59 11.84 -20.30 9.67
C PHE A 59 12.61 -20.08 8.38
N ARG A 60 13.71 -20.81 8.14
CA ARG A 60 14.53 -20.69 6.91
C ARG A 60 13.72 -21.01 5.66
N ALA A 61 12.91 -22.08 5.70
CA ALA A 61 12.06 -22.46 4.59
C ALA A 61 11.05 -21.36 4.25
N MET A 62 10.42 -20.74 5.25
CA MET A 62 9.46 -19.65 5.05
C MET A 62 10.08 -18.27 4.77
N ALA A 63 11.36 -18.08 5.11
CA ALA A 63 12.11 -16.86 4.82
C ALA A 63 12.69 -16.85 3.39
N THR A 64 12.36 -17.86 2.59
CA THR A 64 12.80 -17.98 1.19
C THR A 64 11.71 -17.43 0.27
N PRO A 65 12.02 -16.47 -0.62
CA PRO A 65 11.03 -15.94 -1.56
C PRO A 65 10.65 -16.99 -2.63
N PHE A 66 9.61 -16.71 -3.41
CA PHE A 66 9.27 -17.51 -4.58
C PHE A 66 10.47 -17.69 -5.52
N GLN A 67 10.62 -18.89 -6.08
CA GLN A 67 11.73 -19.25 -6.97
C GLN A 67 11.82 -18.34 -8.21
N ASN A 68 10.67 -17.89 -8.72
CA ASN A 68 10.58 -17.01 -9.89
C ASN A 68 10.65 -15.51 -9.52
N GLY A 69 11.01 -15.17 -8.29
CA GLY A 69 11.12 -13.79 -7.82
C GLY A 69 9.77 -13.11 -7.57
N ALA A 70 9.71 -11.80 -7.79
CA ALA A 70 8.51 -10.99 -7.58
C ALA A 70 7.37 -11.42 -8.53
N GLN A 71 6.18 -11.68 -7.97
CA GLN A 71 5.01 -12.12 -8.76
C GLN A 71 4.19 -10.96 -9.33
N TYR A 72 4.38 -9.75 -8.79
CA TYR A 72 3.62 -8.55 -9.13
C TYR A 72 4.49 -7.30 -8.95
N TYR A 73 4.18 -6.26 -9.72
CA TYR A 73 4.39 -4.90 -9.26
C TYR A 73 3.31 -4.60 -8.22
N SER A 74 3.68 -4.06 -7.06
CA SER A 74 2.74 -3.85 -5.97
C SER A 74 3.04 -2.59 -5.16
N MET A 75 2.01 -1.95 -4.62
CA MET A 75 2.15 -0.79 -3.74
C MET A 75 0.99 -0.70 -2.75
N VAL A 76 1.21 0.05 -1.66
CA VAL A 76 0.10 0.50 -0.81
C VAL A 76 -0.38 1.84 -1.34
N GLN A 77 -1.61 1.90 -1.84
CA GLN A 77 -2.27 3.16 -2.18
C GLN A 77 -3.03 3.67 -0.96
N TYR A 78 -2.65 4.85 -0.49
CA TYR A 78 -3.37 5.57 0.56
C TYR A 78 -4.35 6.55 -0.08
N VAL A 79 -5.57 6.63 0.45
CA VAL A 79 -6.49 7.72 0.17
C VAL A 79 -6.56 8.58 1.41
N SER A 80 -6.05 9.80 1.30
CA SER A 80 -6.04 10.80 2.37
C SER A 80 -7.18 11.79 2.20
N PRO A 81 -7.73 12.34 3.30
CA PRO A 81 -8.72 13.39 3.21
C PRO A 81 -8.08 14.71 2.75
N ASP A 82 -8.87 15.52 2.06
CA ASP A 82 -8.52 16.88 1.61
C ASP A 82 -8.80 17.96 2.67
N ARG A 83 -9.72 17.70 3.62
CA ARG A 83 -10.06 18.59 4.74
C ARG A 83 -10.58 17.81 5.95
N SER A 84 -10.62 18.45 7.11
CA SER A 84 -11.33 17.90 8.28
C SER A 84 -12.85 18.04 8.13
N GLY A 85 -13.57 17.20 8.88
CA GLY A 85 -15.01 17.26 9.01
C GLY A 85 -15.57 16.01 9.66
N VAL A 86 -16.89 15.91 9.70
CA VAL A 86 -17.60 14.68 10.10
C VAL A 86 -18.06 13.97 8.84
N LEU A 87 -17.73 12.68 8.70
CA LEU A 87 -18.08 11.90 7.52
C LEU A 87 -19.61 11.79 7.38
N LEU A 88 -20.13 12.19 6.23
CA LEU A 88 -21.55 12.09 5.88
C LEU A 88 -21.85 10.83 5.06
N THR A 89 -20.87 10.33 4.31
CA THR A 89 -20.99 9.09 3.54
C THR A 89 -21.07 7.86 4.46
N GLU A 90 -21.97 6.91 4.16
CA GLU A 90 -22.20 5.73 5.01
C GLU A 90 -20.96 4.83 5.08
N ASP A 91 -20.47 4.41 3.91
CA ASP A 91 -19.29 3.55 3.77
C ASP A 91 -18.60 3.85 2.43
N PRO A 92 -17.68 4.85 2.39
CA PRO A 92 -17.01 5.25 1.17
C PRO A 92 -16.31 4.12 0.41
N GLY A 93 -15.79 3.13 1.15
CA GLY A 93 -15.07 2.00 0.56
C GLY A 93 -16.01 1.00 -0.12
N LYS A 94 -17.15 0.72 0.51
CA LYS A 94 -18.20 -0.11 -0.09
C LYS A 94 -18.80 0.59 -1.32
N GLU A 95 -19.10 1.87 -1.22
CA GLU A 95 -19.64 2.65 -2.34
C GLU A 95 -18.65 2.73 -3.52
N MET A 96 -17.34 2.83 -3.25
CA MET A 96 -16.32 2.75 -4.30
C MET A 96 -16.32 1.38 -5.00
N LEU A 97 -16.38 0.29 -4.23
CA LEU A 97 -16.42 -1.07 -4.78
C LEU A 97 -17.65 -1.28 -5.69
N GLU A 98 -18.80 -0.76 -5.29
CA GLU A 98 -20.05 -0.86 -6.05
C GLU A 98 -20.04 0.02 -7.31
N ARG A 99 -19.45 1.23 -7.24
CA ARG A 99 -19.39 2.16 -8.37
C ARG A 99 -18.32 1.79 -9.41
N CYS A 100 -17.19 1.25 -8.97
CA CYS A 100 -16.03 0.99 -9.80
C CYS A 100 -15.57 -0.49 -9.72
N PRO A 101 -16.44 -1.47 -10.02
CA PRO A 101 -16.11 -2.90 -9.84
C PRO A 101 -14.93 -3.35 -10.71
N GLU A 102 -14.80 -2.81 -11.92
CA GLU A 102 -13.69 -3.14 -12.83
C GLU A 102 -12.34 -2.62 -12.31
N LEU A 103 -12.32 -1.46 -11.66
CA LEU A 103 -11.10 -0.94 -11.02
C LEU A 103 -10.77 -1.73 -9.75
N MET A 104 -11.79 -2.10 -8.98
CA MET A 104 -11.67 -2.73 -7.66
C MET A 104 -11.64 -4.26 -7.70
N ASN A 105 -11.47 -4.85 -8.89
CA ASN A 105 -11.38 -6.29 -9.05
C ASN A 105 -10.13 -6.87 -8.35
N ARG A 106 -10.09 -8.19 -8.18
CA ARG A 106 -9.02 -8.88 -7.44
C ARG A 106 -7.65 -8.87 -8.13
N ASP A 107 -7.60 -8.65 -9.43
CA ASP A 107 -6.33 -8.54 -10.17
C ASP A 107 -5.67 -7.18 -9.96
N ASN A 108 -6.48 -6.13 -9.78
CA ASN A 108 -6.02 -4.76 -9.53
C ASN A 108 -5.84 -4.47 -8.04
N VAL A 109 -6.75 -4.95 -7.18
CA VAL A 109 -6.77 -4.67 -5.74
C VAL A 109 -6.82 -5.99 -4.94
N ALA A 110 -5.68 -6.39 -4.40
CA ALA A 110 -5.55 -7.62 -3.63
C ALA A 110 -6.08 -7.49 -2.19
N VAL A 111 -5.99 -6.29 -1.60
CA VAL A 111 -6.49 -5.98 -0.26
C VAL A 111 -7.12 -4.60 -0.25
N SER A 112 -8.32 -4.50 0.32
CA SER A 112 -9.02 -3.24 0.56
C SER A 112 -9.25 -3.07 2.06
N TRP A 113 -8.94 -1.89 2.59
CA TRP A 113 -9.23 -1.54 3.98
C TRP A 113 -9.72 -0.09 4.06
N SER A 114 -11.04 0.05 4.24
CA SER A 114 -11.76 1.32 4.38
C SER A 114 -12.57 1.28 5.68
N PRO A 115 -11.98 1.63 6.82
CA PRO A 115 -12.64 1.49 8.12
C PRO A 115 -13.62 2.63 8.45
N ARG A 116 -13.60 3.73 7.68
CA ARG A 116 -14.38 4.94 8.01
C ARG A 116 -15.86 4.74 7.74
N ARG A 117 -16.71 5.27 8.63
CA ARG A 117 -18.17 5.22 8.53
C ARG A 117 -18.79 6.59 8.81
N ARG A 118 -20.06 6.79 8.42
CA ARG A 118 -20.81 8.02 8.74
C ARG A 118 -20.66 8.35 10.23
N GLY A 119 -20.42 9.62 10.53
CA GLY A 119 -20.25 10.12 11.89
C GLY A 119 -18.80 10.12 12.37
N ASP A 120 -17.89 9.42 11.68
CA ASP A 120 -16.47 9.48 12.01
C ASP A 120 -15.90 10.88 11.84
N LYS A 121 -15.07 11.30 12.79
CA LYS A 121 -14.27 12.52 12.67
C LYS A 121 -13.10 12.25 11.74
N ILE A 122 -13.05 13.00 10.65
CA ILE A 122 -11.96 13.01 9.68
C ILE A 122 -11.05 14.19 9.98
N PHE A 123 -9.76 13.91 10.06
CA PHE A 123 -8.72 14.92 10.28
C PHE A 123 -8.03 15.19 8.95
N GLY A 124 -8.14 16.41 8.45
CA GLY A 124 -7.50 16.87 7.24
C GLY A 124 -6.03 17.23 7.44
N PRO A 125 -5.33 17.57 6.35
CA PRO A 125 -3.92 17.94 6.36
C PRO A 125 -3.59 19.12 7.29
N GLU A 126 -4.54 20.02 7.53
CA GLU A 126 -4.39 21.18 8.43
C GLU A 126 -4.16 20.81 9.90
N THR A 127 -4.45 19.57 10.30
CA THR A 127 -4.33 19.13 11.69
C THR A 127 -2.96 18.54 12.04
N MET A 128 -2.06 18.42 11.05
CA MET A 128 -0.77 17.71 11.15
C MET A 128 -0.88 16.26 11.66
N LYS A 129 -2.09 15.68 11.69
CA LYS A 129 -2.31 14.28 12.02
C LYS A 129 -2.25 13.46 10.74
N VAL A 130 -1.54 12.33 10.80
CA VAL A 130 -1.57 11.38 9.69
C VAL A 130 -2.95 10.74 9.65
N ALA A 131 -3.73 11.08 8.62
CA ALA A 131 -5.05 10.55 8.41
C ALA A 131 -5.17 9.91 7.03
N TRP A 132 -5.79 8.74 7.01
CA TRP A 132 -6.22 8.05 5.82
C TRP A 132 -7.70 7.71 5.97
N LEU A 133 -8.42 7.85 4.87
CA LEU A 133 -9.78 7.37 4.70
C LEU A 133 -9.77 5.88 4.39
N SER A 134 -8.89 5.48 3.45
CA SER A 134 -8.76 4.11 2.98
C SER A 134 -7.34 3.76 2.59
N ARG A 135 -7.06 2.46 2.57
CA ARG A 135 -5.79 1.91 2.10
C ARG A 135 -6.06 0.68 1.24
N TYR A 136 -5.31 0.56 0.16
CA TYR A 136 -5.41 -0.55 -0.79
C TYR A 136 -4.05 -1.15 -1.05
N ILE A 137 -3.96 -2.48 -1.18
CA ILE A 137 -2.84 -3.12 -1.85
C ILE A 137 -3.22 -3.25 -3.31
N VAL A 138 -2.56 -2.44 -4.13
CA VAL A 138 -2.73 -2.46 -5.58
C VAL A 138 -1.67 -3.36 -6.18
N THR A 139 -2.04 -4.16 -7.16
CA THR A 139 -1.15 -5.07 -7.86
C THR A 139 -1.26 -4.90 -9.37
N SER A 140 -0.16 -5.13 -10.08
CA SER A 140 -0.15 -5.26 -11.53
C SER A 140 0.84 -6.36 -11.94
N ARG A 141 0.44 -7.16 -12.92
CA ARG A 141 1.33 -8.11 -13.61
C ARG A 141 1.98 -7.53 -14.86
N HIS A 142 1.60 -6.31 -15.26
CA HIS A 142 1.99 -5.74 -16.55
C HIS A 142 3.24 -4.87 -16.44
N SER A 143 3.19 -3.83 -15.59
CA SER A 143 4.30 -2.91 -15.41
C SER A 143 4.15 -2.06 -14.15
N LEU A 144 5.24 -1.41 -13.74
CA LEU A 144 5.19 -0.37 -12.72
C LEU A 144 4.30 0.82 -13.16
N ASN A 145 4.32 1.19 -14.44
CA ASN A 145 3.50 2.30 -14.92
C ASN A 145 2.01 2.01 -14.78
N HIS A 146 1.58 0.81 -15.17
CA HIS A 146 0.19 0.36 -15.00
C HIS A 146 -0.22 0.35 -13.51
N LEU A 147 0.66 -0.09 -12.61
CA LEU A 147 0.40 -0.03 -11.17
C LEU A 147 0.15 1.41 -10.69
N LEU A 148 0.97 2.37 -11.13
CA LEU A 148 0.84 3.77 -10.73
C LEU A 148 -0.45 4.41 -11.29
N GLU A 149 -0.83 4.07 -12.53
CA GLU A 149 -2.09 4.49 -13.14
C GLU A 149 -3.29 4.00 -12.34
N LEU A 150 -3.32 2.71 -11.96
CA LEU A 150 -4.36 2.14 -11.10
C LEU A 150 -4.47 2.88 -9.76
N GLY A 151 -3.33 3.19 -9.12
CA GLY A 151 -3.34 3.93 -7.85
C GLY A 151 -3.88 5.34 -7.98
N ALA A 152 -3.51 6.05 -9.04
CA ALA A 152 -4.03 7.38 -9.34
C ALA A 152 -5.55 7.35 -9.60
N GLU A 153 -6.03 6.34 -10.32
CA GLU A 153 -7.45 6.15 -10.60
C GLU A 153 -8.23 5.83 -9.31
N ILE A 154 -7.69 4.99 -8.42
CA ILE A 154 -8.28 4.71 -7.10
C ILE A 154 -8.48 5.99 -6.30
N VAL A 155 -7.47 6.87 -6.24
CA VAL A 155 -7.58 8.14 -5.52
C VAL A 155 -8.63 9.05 -6.17
N LYS A 156 -8.66 9.12 -7.50
CA LYS A 156 -9.61 9.93 -8.25
C LYS A 156 -11.06 9.47 -8.04
N GLU A 157 -11.31 8.16 -8.05
CA GLU A 157 -12.65 7.57 -7.99
C GLU A 157 -13.17 7.35 -6.56
N PHE A 158 -12.31 7.49 -5.55
CA PHE A 158 -12.74 7.45 -4.16
C PHE A 158 -13.54 8.72 -3.81
N LYS A 159 -14.83 8.55 -3.50
CA LYS A 159 -15.75 9.65 -3.19
C LYS A 159 -16.22 9.56 -1.74
N TYR A 160 -16.31 10.72 -1.10
CA TYR A 160 -16.86 10.89 0.24
C TYR A 160 -17.33 12.33 0.41
N GLU A 161 -18.21 12.53 1.39
CA GLU A 161 -18.73 13.83 1.79
C GLU A 161 -18.44 14.09 3.26
N LEU A 162 -18.12 15.34 3.59
CA LEU A 162 -17.88 15.80 4.95
C LEU A 162 -18.81 16.98 5.25
N ALA A 163 -19.29 17.05 6.50
CA ALA A 163 -19.95 18.24 7.03
C ALA A 163 -19.03 19.47 7.04
#